data_AF-A0A838QEP6-F1
#
_entry.id   AF-A0A838QEP6-F1
#
_cell.length_a   1.000
_cell.length_b   1.000
_cell.length_c   1.000
_cell.angle_alpha   90.00
_cell.angle_beta   90.00
_cell.angle_gamma   90.00
#
_symmetry.space_group_name_H-M   'P 1'
#
loop_
_entity.id
_entity.type
_entity.pdbx_description
1 polymer ?
#
loop_
_entity_poly.entity_id
_entity_poly.type
_entity_poly.pdbx_seq_one_letter_code
_entity_poly.pdbx_strand_id
1 'polypeptide(L)'
;MPEDAPESSEWHVIRIPKTWQLIATMNVFDKSLLFKMSFALMRRFAFIEVPAPSNDVFVDLIRIAAEDDETAVEVARSLLSLRKIKDTGPAIFIDLATFAKNRLVAGSVTTSELTLQCFYSYLLPQFEGIDDVQASQLQKQLSKSLDMPERRKLRQMLRDVLGVEVQGVGVIAEVDEEEDADWGDLDEEDEDAGG
;
A
#
# COMPACT_ATOMS: atom_id res chain seq x y z
N MET A 1 -48.40 34.05 -30.78
CA MET A 1 -47.19 33.80 -29.98
C MET A 1 -47.51 34.07 -28.52
N PRO A 2 -46.88 33.36 -27.55
CA PRO A 2 -45.68 32.52 -27.70
C PRO A 2 -46.01 31.02 -27.49
N GLU A 3 -45.15 30.04 -27.70
CA GLU A 3 -43.72 30.03 -28.05
C GLU A 3 -43.46 28.68 -28.72
N ASP A 4 -42.70 28.71 -29.81
CA ASP A 4 -42.14 27.54 -30.47
C ASP A 4 -41.38 26.69 -29.45
N ALA A 5 -41.90 25.49 -29.16
CA ALA A 5 -41.04 24.44 -28.61
C ALA A 5 -40.06 24.06 -29.74
N PRO A 6 -38.74 24.16 -29.56
CA PRO A 6 -37.82 23.68 -30.58
C PRO A 6 -37.95 22.15 -30.66
N GLU A 7 -38.69 21.66 -31.66
CA GLU A 7 -38.60 20.29 -32.13
C GLU A 7 -37.21 20.09 -32.74
N SER A 8 -36.22 19.80 -31.89
CA SER A 8 -34.95 19.23 -32.36
C SER A 8 -34.45 18.22 -31.35
N SER A 9 -35.10 17.06 -31.31
CA SER A 9 -34.40 15.84 -30.89
C SER A 9 -33.76 15.19 -32.12
N GLU A 10 -32.84 15.91 -32.76
CA GLU A 10 -31.97 15.32 -33.77
C GLU A 10 -31.06 14.30 -33.08
N TRP A 11 -31.40 13.02 -33.25
CA TRP A 11 -30.57 11.92 -32.77
C TRP A 11 -29.29 11.85 -33.58
N HIS A 12 -28.15 12.07 -32.93
CA HIS A 12 -26.86 11.96 -33.60
C HIS A 12 -26.45 10.49 -33.73
N VAL A 13 -26.65 9.91 -34.91
CA VAL A 13 -26.26 8.52 -35.19
C VAL A 13 -24.76 8.46 -35.44
N ILE A 14 -24.02 7.88 -34.50
CA ILE A 14 -22.57 7.66 -34.62
C ILE A 14 -22.33 6.26 -35.18
N ARG A 15 -21.69 6.15 -36.35
CA ARG A 15 -21.22 4.86 -36.89
C ARG A 15 -19.92 4.47 -36.19
N ILE A 16 -19.95 3.37 -35.44
CA ILE A 16 -18.78 2.84 -34.75
C ILE A 16 -17.91 2.06 -35.76
N PRO A 17 -16.62 2.41 -35.92
CA PRO A 17 -15.71 1.67 -36.79
C PRO A 17 -15.42 0.27 -36.24
N LYS A 18 -15.12 -0.69 -37.12
CA LYS A 18 -14.84 -2.10 -36.73
C LYS A 18 -13.62 -2.26 -35.80
N THR A 19 -12.74 -1.26 -35.76
CA THR A 19 -11.53 -1.24 -34.91
C THR A 19 -11.77 -0.59 -33.55
N TRP A 20 -12.98 -0.11 -33.27
CA TRP A 20 -13.26 0.54 -32.00
C TRP A 20 -13.16 -0.44 -30.83
N GLN A 21 -12.42 -0.03 -29.79
CA GLN A 21 -12.22 -0.78 -28.56
C GLN A 21 -12.55 0.13 -27.37
N LEU A 22 -13.21 -0.43 -26.37
CA LEU A 22 -13.48 0.25 -25.11
C LEU A 22 -12.74 -0.48 -24.00
N ILE A 23 -11.83 0.23 -23.33
CA ILE A 23 -11.13 -0.24 -22.15
C ILE A 23 -11.53 0.68 -21.00
N ALA A 24 -11.92 0.08 -19.89
CA ALA A 24 -12.25 0.79 -18.67
C ALA A 24 -11.48 0.16 -17.52
N THR A 25 -11.06 0.99 -16.57
CA THR A 25 -10.44 0.54 -15.32
C THR A 25 -11.43 0.70 -14.18
N MET A 26 -11.31 -0.16 -13.18
CA MET A 26 -12.11 -0.07 -11.97
C MET A 26 -11.26 -0.53 -10.80
N ASN A 27 -11.35 0.19 -9.68
CA ASN A 27 -10.80 -0.28 -8.42
C ASN A 27 -11.62 -1.46 -7.88
N VAL A 28 -10.96 -2.49 -7.35
CA VAL A 28 -11.61 -3.69 -6.80
C VAL A 28 -12.56 -3.33 -5.65
N PHE A 29 -12.28 -2.28 -4.87
CA PHE A 29 -13.18 -1.80 -3.81
C PHE A 29 -14.53 -1.31 -4.35
N ASP A 30 -14.52 -0.71 -5.55
CA ASP A 30 -15.72 -0.20 -6.21
C ASP A 30 -16.52 -1.30 -6.93
N LYS A 31 -16.01 -2.54 -6.99
CA LYS A 31 -16.72 -3.71 -7.56
C LYS A 31 -18.07 -3.92 -6.91
N SER A 32 -18.19 -3.64 -5.60
CA SER A 32 -19.46 -3.70 -4.85
C SER A 32 -20.50 -2.68 -5.32
N LEU A 33 -20.06 -1.51 -5.80
CA LEU A 33 -20.93 -0.47 -6.38
C LEU A 33 -21.39 -0.84 -7.79
N LEU A 34 -20.56 -1.53 -8.59
CA LEU A 34 -20.99 -2.06 -9.90
C LEU A 34 -22.13 -3.07 -9.80
N PHE A 35 -22.18 -3.89 -8.74
CA PHE A 35 -23.31 -4.79 -8.50
C PHE A 35 -24.63 -4.03 -8.32
N LYS A 36 -24.58 -2.79 -7.79
CA LYS A 36 -25.77 -1.93 -7.66
C LYS A 36 -26.18 -1.27 -8.98
N MET A 37 -25.26 -1.13 -9.94
CA MET A 37 -25.47 -0.35 -11.18
C MET A 37 -26.18 -1.11 -12.30
N SER A 38 -25.95 -2.44 -12.49
CA SER A 38 -26.81 -3.38 -13.27
C SER A 38 -26.04 -4.60 -13.82
N PHE A 39 -26.58 -5.80 -13.62
CA PHE A 39 -26.12 -7.05 -14.27
C PHE A 39 -26.10 -7.00 -15.80
N ALA A 40 -26.85 -6.10 -16.43
CA ALA A 40 -26.84 -5.95 -17.89
C ALA A 40 -25.53 -5.33 -18.41
N LEU A 41 -24.87 -4.49 -17.62
CA LEU A 41 -23.61 -3.87 -17.99
C LEU A 41 -22.46 -4.90 -17.94
N MET A 42 -22.40 -5.71 -16.87
CA MET A 42 -21.33 -6.71 -16.69
C MET A 42 -21.27 -7.75 -17.83
N ARG A 43 -22.40 -8.10 -18.45
CA ARG A 43 -22.42 -9.07 -19.57
C ARG A 43 -21.81 -8.55 -20.89
N ARG A 44 -21.47 -7.26 -20.97
CA ARG A 44 -20.93 -6.63 -22.19
C ARG A 44 -19.42 -6.38 -22.13
N PHE A 45 -18.79 -6.69 -21.00
CA PHE A 45 -17.36 -6.49 -20.78
C PHE A 45 -16.69 -7.79 -20.42
N ALA A 46 -15.45 -7.95 -20.87
CA ALA A 46 -14.51 -8.91 -20.30
C ALA A 46 -13.83 -8.26 -19.10
N PHE A 47 -13.80 -8.96 -17.97
CA PHE A 47 -13.12 -8.50 -16.75
C PHE A 47 -11.76 -9.18 -16.65
N ILE A 48 -10.70 -8.36 -16.56
CA ILE A 48 -9.33 -8.82 -16.37
C ILE A 48 -8.88 -8.26 -15.02
N GLU A 49 -8.62 -9.15 -14.07
CA GLU A 49 -8.04 -8.77 -12.79
C GLU A 49 -6.53 -8.58 -12.96
N VAL A 50 -6.04 -7.40 -12.59
CA VAL A 50 -4.62 -7.06 -12.66
C VAL A 50 -4.06 -7.04 -11.24
N PRO A 51 -3.34 -8.08 -10.80
CA PRO A 51 -2.77 -8.11 -9.46
C PRO A 51 -1.62 -7.11 -9.33
N ALA A 52 -1.28 -6.74 -8.10
CA ALA A 52 -0.05 -6.00 -7.83
C ALA A 52 1.17 -6.82 -8.29
N PRO A 53 2.17 -6.18 -8.91
CA PRO A 53 3.36 -6.90 -9.37
C PRO A 53 4.20 -7.39 -8.19
N SER A 54 5.11 -8.35 -8.44
CA SER A 54 6.02 -8.85 -7.42
C SER A 54 6.99 -7.78 -6.92
N ASN A 55 7.58 -7.97 -5.74
CA ASN A 55 8.55 -7.02 -5.19
C ASN A 55 9.77 -6.81 -6.09
N ASP A 56 10.18 -7.83 -6.85
CA ASP A 56 11.31 -7.71 -7.78
C ASP A 56 11.03 -6.69 -8.88
N VAL A 57 9.80 -6.69 -9.42
CA VAL A 57 9.37 -5.68 -10.40
C VAL A 57 9.35 -4.28 -9.78
N PHE A 58 8.96 -4.13 -8.52
CA PHE A 58 9.07 -2.83 -7.84
C PHE A 58 10.52 -2.36 -7.73
N VAL A 59 11.44 -3.27 -7.39
CA VAL A 59 12.87 -2.95 -7.30
C VAL A 59 13.42 -2.52 -8.66
N ASP A 60 13.04 -3.21 -9.74
CA ASP A 60 13.44 -2.84 -11.10
C ASP A 60 12.88 -1.47 -11.52
N LEU A 61 11.60 -1.21 -11.24
CA LEU A 61 10.98 0.10 -11.51
C LEU A 61 11.64 1.24 -10.72
N ILE A 62 11.99 0.99 -9.46
CA ILE A 62 12.72 1.94 -8.62
C ILE A 62 14.10 2.23 -9.22
N ARG A 63 14.84 1.20 -9.65
CA ARG A 63 16.16 1.36 -10.28
C ARG A 63 16.08 2.21 -11.55
N ILE A 64 15.11 1.90 -12.42
CA ILE A 64 14.88 2.65 -13.66
C ILE A 64 14.55 4.11 -13.34
N ALA A 65 13.65 4.37 -12.38
CA ALA A 65 13.23 5.72 -12.00
C ALA A 65 14.33 6.54 -11.31
N ALA A 66 15.19 5.88 -10.53
CA ALA A 66 16.36 6.48 -9.90
C ALA A 66 17.55 6.64 -10.85
N GLU A 67 17.48 6.16 -12.10
CA GLU A 67 18.62 6.09 -13.02
C GLU A 67 19.85 5.41 -12.39
N ASP A 68 19.60 4.32 -11.64
CA ASP A 68 20.58 3.53 -10.89
C ASP A 68 21.37 4.31 -9.81
N ASP A 69 20.91 5.49 -9.36
CA ASP A 69 21.48 6.16 -8.20
C ASP A 69 21.32 5.30 -6.94
N GLU A 70 22.44 4.87 -6.35
CA GLU A 70 22.44 3.89 -5.26
C GLU A 70 21.68 4.38 -4.03
N THR A 71 21.83 5.65 -3.67
CA THR A 71 21.20 6.21 -2.46
C THR A 71 19.69 6.37 -2.67
N ALA A 72 19.25 6.85 -3.84
CA ALA A 72 17.84 6.97 -4.18
C ALA A 72 17.15 5.58 -4.22
N VAL A 73 17.82 4.59 -4.82
CA VAL A 73 17.33 3.20 -4.85
C VAL A 73 17.22 2.63 -3.43
N GLU A 74 18.24 2.83 -2.59
CA GLU A 74 18.23 2.37 -1.20
C GLU A 74 17.07 2.96 -0.41
N VAL A 75 16.89 4.29 -0.48
CA VAL A 75 15.81 5.00 0.21
C VAL A 75 14.45 4.48 -0.22
N ALA A 76 14.19 4.42 -1.53
CA ALA A 76 12.92 3.95 -2.07
C ALA A 76 12.64 2.48 -1.71
N ARG A 77 13.67 1.63 -1.78
CA ARG A 77 13.56 0.20 -1.44
C ARG A 77 13.29 -0.01 0.04
N SER A 78 13.87 0.79 0.93
CA SER A 78 13.63 0.68 2.37
C SER A 78 12.14 0.85 2.73
N LEU A 79 11.42 1.66 1.94
CA LEU A 79 10.01 1.99 2.12
C LEU A 79 9.06 0.95 1.51
N LEU A 80 9.53 -0.01 0.70
CA LEU A 80 8.69 -1.08 0.15
C LEU A 80 8.06 -1.96 1.24
N SER A 81 8.73 -2.09 2.39
CA SER A 81 8.23 -2.86 3.53
C SER A 81 6.87 -2.37 4.04
N LEU A 82 6.53 -1.09 3.82
CA LEU A 82 5.29 -0.47 4.26
C LEU A 82 4.06 -0.97 3.49
N ARG A 83 4.26 -1.57 2.31
CA ARG A 83 3.19 -2.22 1.53
C ARG A 83 2.50 -3.36 2.28
N LYS A 84 3.17 -3.95 3.28
CA LYS A 84 2.58 -4.98 4.16
C LYS A 84 1.47 -4.43 5.07
N ILE A 85 1.48 -3.12 5.35
CA ILE A 85 0.47 -2.46 6.18
C ILE A 85 -0.70 -2.01 5.31
N LYS A 86 -0.40 -1.38 4.17
CA LYS A 86 -1.39 -0.99 3.17
C LYS A 86 -0.79 -1.21 1.79
N ASP A 87 -1.45 -2.03 0.98
CA ASP A 87 -0.94 -2.34 -0.36
C ASP A 87 -1.10 -1.11 -1.26
N THR A 88 0.04 -0.61 -1.75
CA THR A 88 0.13 0.55 -2.62
C THR A 88 0.76 0.15 -3.96
N GLY A 89 0.27 0.78 -5.03
CA GLY A 89 0.77 0.54 -6.38
C GLY A 89 2.18 1.09 -6.61
N PRO A 90 2.85 0.66 -7.70
CA PRO A 90 4.24 1.02 -7.99
C PRO A 90 4.46 2.49 -8.35
N ALA A 91 3.43 3.20 -8.80
CA ALA A 91 3.53 4.60 -9.21
C ALA A 91 4.13 5.49 -8.10
N ILE A 92 3.70 5.29 -6.85
CA ILE A 92 4.21 6.05 -5.70
C ILE A 92 5.71 5.81 -5.49
N PHE A 93 6.20 4.60 -5.74
CA PHE A 93 7.63 4.27 -5.60
C PHE A 93 8.47 4.79 -6.76
N ILE A 94 7.90 4.88 -7.96
CA ILE A 94 8.53 5.55 -9.11
C ILE A 94 8.70 7.04 -8.81
N ASP A 95 7.65 7.70 -8.31
CA ASP A 95 7.70 9.11 -7.94
C ASP A 95 8.70 9.35 -6.81
N LEU A 96 8.71 8.48 -5.81
CA LEU A 96 9.62 8.55 -4.68
C LEU A 96 11.08 8.42 -5.10
N ALA A 97 11.41 7.43 -5.94
CA ALA A 97 12.76 7.21 -6.45
C ALA A 97 13.22 8.40 -7.32
N THR A 98 12.33 8.90 -8.19
CA THR A 98 12.59 10.10 -9.01
C THR A 98 12.85 11.33 -8.14
N PHE A 99 12.03 11.53 -7.10
CA PHE A 99 12.19 12.61 -6.15
C PHE A 99 13.51 12.49 -5.38
N ALA A 100 13.83 11.30 -4.86
CA ALA A 100 15.04 11.06 -4.10
C ALA A 100 16.30 11.39 -4.91
N LYS A 101 16.36 10.93 -6.16
CA LYS A 101 17.44 11.26 -7.10
C LYS A 101 17.58 12.76 -7.29
N ASN A 102 16.50 13.45 -7.64
CA ASN A 102 16.51 14.89 -7.88
C ASN A 102 16.88 15.68 -6.62
N ARG A 103 16.46 15.21 -5.45
CA ARG A 103 16.76 15.84 -4.16
C ARG A 103 18.25 15.73 -3.79
N LEU A 104 18.91 14.63 -4.14
CA LEU A 104 20.36 14.44 -3.92
C LEU A 104 21.19 15.43 -4.76
N VAL A 105 20.76 15.75 -5.97
CA VAL A 105 21.42 16.75 -6.83
C VAL A 105 21.28 18.17 -6.28
N ALA A 106 20.15 18.48 -5.62
CA ALA A 106 19.84 19.82 -5.13
C ALA A 106 20.67 20.24 -3.89
N GLY A 107 21.33 19.31 -3.21
CA GLY A 107 22.21 19.61 -2.08
C GLY A 107 22.33 18.46 -1.08
N SER A 108 23.29 18.59 -0.16
CA SER A 108 23.56 17.57 0.85
C SER A 108 22.32 17.30 1.72
N VAL A 109 21.93 16.04 1.80
CA VAL A 109 20.88 15.53 2.67
C VAL A 109 21.34 14.17 3.18
N THR A 110 21.04 13.83 4.43
CA THR A 110 21.35 12.50 4.95
C THR A 110 20.34 11.49 4.42
N THR A 111 20.73 10.21 4.34
CA THR A 111 19.81 9.13 3.93
C THR A 111 18.58 9.06 4.84
N SER A 112 18.76 9.27 6.15
CA SER A 112 17.68 9.36 7.13
C SER A 112 16.71 10.50 6.82
N GLU A 113 17.23 11.72 6.60
CA GLU A 113 16.39 12.87 6.29
C GLU A 113 15.67 12.71 4.95
N LEU A 114 16.36 12.18 3.93
CA LEU A 114 15.78 11.90 2.62
C LEU A 114 14.66 10.85 2.71
N THR A 115 14.85 9.81 3.51
CA THR A 115 13.83 8.78 3.76
C THR A 115 12.58 9.38 4.40
N LEU A 116 12.75 10.25 5.40
CA LEU A 116 11.63 10.93 6.03
C LEU A 116 10.90 11.87 5.06
N GLN A 117 11.64 12.64 4.24
CA GLN A 117 11.04 13.52 3.22
C GLN A 117 10.24 12.71 2.20
N CYS A 118 10.80 11.61 1.69
CA CYS A 118 10.14 10.70 0.76
C CYS A 118 8.85 10.13 1.34
N PHE A 119 8.91 9.62 2.59
CA PHE A 119 7.73 9.12 3.27
C PHE A 119 6.65 10.20 3.42
N TYR A 120 7.03 11.38 3.91
CA TYR A 120 6.10 12.48 4.15
C TYR A 120 5.41 12.95 2.87
N SER A 121 6.16 13.14 1.79
CA SER A 121 5.64 13.72 0.55
C SER A 121 4.75 12.76 -0.25
N TYR A 122 5.00 11.46 -0.20
CA TYR A 122 4.36 10.51 -1.11
C TYR A 122 3.57 9.38 -0.43
N LEU A 123 4.03 8.91 0.74
CA LEU A 123 3.44 7.75 1.40
C LEU A 123 2.47 8.14 2.51
N LEU A 124 2.77 9.18 3.30
CA LEU A 124 1.92 9.57 4.43
C LEU A 124 0.44 9.75 4.06
N PRO A 125 0.06 10.43 2.96
CA PRO A 125 -1.35 10.58 2.57
C PRO A 125 -2.02 9.23 2.29
N GLN A 126 -1.26 8.24 1.82
CA GLN A 126 -1.79 6.90 1.57
C GLN A 126 -2.14 6.19 2.87
N PHE A 127 -1.54 6.57 3.99
CA PHE A 127 -1.80 5.98 5.31
C PHE A 127 -2.88 6.72 6.10
N GLU A 128 -3.58 7.69 5.50
CA GLU A 128 -4.77 8.29 6.13
C GLU A 128 -5.83 7.22 6.43
N GLY A 129 -6.41 7.29 7.63
CA GLY A 129 -7.46 6.39 8.10
C GLY A 129 -7.00 5.02 8.61
N ILE A 130 -5.70 4.80 8.81
CA ILE A 130 -5.21 3.59 9.51
C ILE A 130 -5.51 3.63 11.00
N ASP A 131 -5.58 2.45 11.62
CA ASP A 131 -5.77 2.32 13.07
C ASP A 131 -4.47 2.46 13.88
N ASP A 132 -4.62 2.49 15.21
CA ASP A 132 -3.50 2.65 16.15
C ASP A 132 -2.44 1.55 16.06
N VAL A 133 -2.87 0.34 15.73
CA VAL A 133 -1.98 -0.84 15.59
C VAL A 133 -1.15 -0.69 14.32
N GLN A 134 -1.79 -0.35 13.20
CA GLN A 134 -1.15 -0.11 11.92
C GLN A 134 -0.18 1.07 11.98
N ALA A 135 -0.54 2.17 12.66
CA ALA A 135 0.35 3.31 12.84
C ALA A 135 1.58 2.97 13.71
N SER A 136 1.39 2.14 14.74
CA SER A 136 2.50 1.65 15.57
C SER A 136 3.46 0.77 14.77
N GLN A 137 2.92 -0.10 13.91
CA GLN A 137 3.73 -0.90 12.98
C GLN A 137 4.46 -0.02 11.96
N LEU A 138 3.79 0.99 11.41
CA LEU A 138 4.36 1.96 10.47
C LEU A 138 5.55 2.69 11.11
N GLN A 139 5.37 3.22 12.32
CA GLN A 139 6.45 3.88 13.06
C GLN A 139 7.61 2.93 13.31
N LYS A 140 7.35 1.69 13.73
CA LYS A 140 8.37 0.68 14.00
C LYS A 140 9.17 0.31 12.74
N GLN A 141 8.52 0.16 11.59
CA GLN A 141 9.19 -0.14 10.32
C GLN A 141 10.05 1.04 9.86
N LEU A 142 9.49 2.26 9.82
CA LEU A 142 10.21 3.46 9.41
C LEU A 142 11.38 3.80 10.32
N SER A 143 11.24 3.60 11.64
CA SER A 143 12.31 3.94 12.58
C SER A 143 13.61 3.17 12.33
N LYS A 144 13.56 2.02 11.64
CA LYS A 144 14.77 1.23 11.31
C LYS A 144 15.72 1.93 10.35
N SER A 145 15.20 2.78 9.46
CA SER A 145 15.98 3.54 8.46
C SER A 145 16.14 5.02 8.83
N LEU A 146 15.70 5.42 10.02
CA LEU A 146 15.77 6.80 10.50
C LEU A 146 16.69 6.96 11.71
N ASP A 147 17.42 8.06 11.73
CA ASP A 147 18.21 8.55 12.86
C ASP A 147 17.31 9.20 13.92
N MET A 148 17.88 9.43 15.11
CA MET A 148 17.14 9.93 16.27
C MET A 148 16.40 11.27 16.03
N PRO A 149 16.97 12.27 15.34
CA PRO A 149 16.25 13.51 15.04
C PRO A 149 15.00 13.26 14.18
N GLU A 150 15.12 12.45 13.14
CA GLU A 150 14.04 12.12 12.21
C GLU A 150 12.98 11.23 12.87
N ARG A 151 13.36 10.30 13.76
CA ARG A 151 12.40 9.51 14.56
C ARG A 151 11.48 10.39 15.41
N ARG A 152 12.01 11.48 15.99
CA ARG A 152 11.20 12.44 16.76
C ARG A 152 10.22 13.19 15.85
N LYS A 153 10.70 13.67 14.68
CA LYS A 153 9.86 14.32 13.67
C LYS A 153 8.75 13.38 13.18
N LEU A 154 9.07 12.12 12.89
CA LEU A 154 8.11 11.10 12.48
C LEU A 154 7.01 10.92 13.53
N ARG A 155 7.38 10.78 14.81
CA ARG A 155 6.40 10.61 15.89
C ARG A 155 5.44 11.80 16.00
N GLN A 156 5.96 13.02 15.91
CA GLN A 156 5.14 14.23 15.92
C GLN A 156 4.20 14.27 14.72
N MET A 157 4.72 13.98 13.53
CA MET A 157 3.98 13.96 12.28
C MET A 157 2.84 12.93 12.27
N LEU A 158 3.08 11.70 12.74
CA LEU A 158 2.04 10.67 12.80
C LEU A 158 0.91 11.07 13.75
N ARG A 159 1.25 11.73 14.86
CA ARG A 159 0.25 12.27 15.80
C ARG A 159 -0.57 13.38 15.16
N ASP A 160 0.09 14.34 14.51
CA ASP A 160 -0.57 15.54 13.99
C ASP A 160 -1.43 15.24 12.76
N VAL A 161 -0.99 14.33 11.89
CA VAL A 161 -1.65 14.05 10.60
C VAL A 161 -2.62 12.87 10.70
N LEU A 162 -2.23 11.78 11.37
CA LEU A 162 -3.06 10.58 11.46
C LEU A 162 -3.97 10.60 12.70
N GLY A 163 -3.73 11.48 13.67
CA GLY A 163 -4.52 11.56 14.90
C GLY A 163 -4.31 10.39 15.85
N VAL A 164 -3.24 9.61 15.66
CA VAL A 164 -2.99 8.36 16.36
C VAL A 164 -1.99 8.53 17.50
N GLU A 165 -2.30 7.99 18.68
CA GLU A 165 -1.35 7.86 19.78
C GLU A 165 -0.49 6.62 19.61
N VAL A 166 0.65 6.77 18.94
CA VAL A 166 1.63 5.69 18.89
C VAL A 166 2.25 5.54 20.27
N GLN A 167 1.88 4.48 20.99
CA GLN A 167 2.49 4.13 22.27
C GLN A 167 3.99 3.99 22.05
N GLY A 168 4.77 4.75 22.82
CA GLY A 168 6.22 4.70 22.75
C GLY A 168 6.68 3.27 22.91
N VAL A 169 7.62 2.83 22.08
CA VAL A 169 8.27 1.52 22.16
C VAL A 169 8.77 1.34 23.60
N GLY A 170 7.93 0.73 24.43
CA GLY A 170 8.30 0.20 25.72
C GLY A 170 9.28 -0.91 25.45
N VAL A 171 10.36 -0.90 26.22
CA VAL A 171 11.36 -1.96 26.31
C VAL A 171 10.67 -3.30 26.17
N ILE A 172 11.05 -4.06 25.14
CA ILE A 172 10.64 -5.45 25.02
C ILE A 172 11.31 -6.13 26.21
N ALA A 173 10.51 -6.47 27.23
CA ALA A 173 10.95 -7.40 28.25
C ALA A 173 11.18 -8.74 27.53
N GLU A 174 12.36 -9.29 27.73
CA GLU A 174 12.68 -10.68 27.44
C GLU A 174 11.53 -11.54 27.97
N VAL A 175 10.89 -12.29 27.08
CA VAL A 175 10.09 -13.44 27.51
C VAL A 175 11.06 -14.59 27.43
N ASP A 176 11.55 -14.96 28.61
CA ASP A 176 12.38 -16.12 28.87
C ASP A 176 11.74 -17.38 28.29
N GLU A 177 12.62 -18.20 27.71
CA GLU A 177 12.41 -19.62 27.51
C GLU A 177 12.19 -20.28 28.88
N GLU A 178 11.06 -20.96 29.08
CA GLU A 178 10.90 -22.19 29.86
C GLU A 178 9.41 -22.47 30.08
N GLU A 179 8.89 -23.51 29.43
CA GLU A 179 7.89 -24.39 30.07
C GLU A 179 8.02 -25.76 29.38
N ASP A 180 8.87 -26.59 29.99
CA ASP A 180 8.90 -28.03 29.80
C ASP A 180 7.52 -28.60 30.19
N ALA A 181 6.70 -28.91 29.18
CA ALA A 181 5.53 -29.74 29.38
C ALA A 181 5.94 -31.21 29.35
N ASP A 182 6.26 -31.70 30.54
CA ASP A 182 6.32 -33.08 30.99
C ASP A 182 5.09 -33.88 30.50
N TRP A 183 5.27 -34.67 29.44
CA TRP A 183 4.31 -35.70 29.04
C TRP A 183 4.64 -36.99 29.81
N GLY A 184 4.22 -37.01 31.07
CA GLY A 184 4.22 -38.21 31.89
C GLY A 184 3.33 -39.30 31.30
N ASP A 185 3.90 -40.49 31.24
CA ASP A 185 3.30 -41.77 30.84
C ASP A 185 1.87 -41.95 31.35
N LEU A 186 0.99 -42.42 30.45
CA LEU A 186 -0.12 -43.28 30.83
C LEU A 186 0.01 -44.58 30.04
N ASP A 187 0.45 -45.59 30.80
CA ASP A 187 0.63 -46.97 30.45
C ASP A 187 -0.59 -47.64 29.80
N GLU A 188 -0.23 -48.71 29.12
CA GLU A 188 -0.97 -49.75 28.42
C GLU A 188 -2.02 -50.51 29.27
N GLU A 189 -2.75 -51.40 28.57
CA GLU A 189 -3.65 -52.47 29.03
C GLU A 189 -5.11 -52.00 29.29
N ASP A 190 -6.14 -52.56 28.64
CA ASP A 190 -6.45 -53.98 28.58
C ASP A 190 -7.05 -54.46 27.24
N GLU A 191 -6.66 -55.68 26.91
CA GLU A 191 -7.24 -56.60 25.96
C GLU A 191 -8.67 -57.06 26.35
N ASP A 192 -9.42 -57.43 25.31
CA ASP A 192 -10.34 -58.57 25.26
C ASP A 192 -11.75 -58.61 25.89
N ALA A 193 -12.58 -59.40 25.18
CA ALA A 193 -13.91 -59.94 25.46
C ALA A 193 -15.09 -58.96 25.29
N GLY A 194 -16.10 -59.17 24.44
CA GLY A 194 -16.66 -60.41 23.88
C GLY A 194 -18.19 -60.31 24.01
N GLY A 195 -18.93 -60.50 22.92
CA GLY A 195 -20.41 -60.50 22.89
C GLY A 195 -21.01 -60.22 21.53
#